data_AF-A0A3C1LW21-F1
#
_entry.id   AF-A0A3C1LW21-F1
#
_cell.length_a   1.000
_cell.length_b   1.000
_cell.length_c   1.000
_cell.angle_alpha   90.00
_cell.angle_beta   90.00
_cell.angle_gamma   90.00
#
_symmetry.space_group_name_H-M   'P 1'
#
loop_
_entity.id
_entity.type
_entity.pdbx_description
1 polymer ?
#
loop_
_entity_poly.entity_id
_entity_poly.type
_entity_poly.pdbx_seq_one_letter_code
_entity_poly.pdbx_strand_id
1 'polypeptide(L)'
;MAKKWYPVIDYLICTECGKCVKKCPHGVYDTTRAPSPVVKNPEACVDHCHGCGNRCPVGAITYVGDDTGWIPPNAKQTDEEACCSCGCETESEKKIVVEYLYLDLETCSRCVGTDNVLDEVMMTLTPALNLAGFNVEYRKIEMKTEEIAKKYRFLSSPTIRVNGKDICQSVSENSCGCCSDISGTDVNCRVFEYKGQTYEVPPKEMLAEAILNAIFGQMKTGCSCQEYELPENLKNFYEGKKNKSGCSCGGNCC
;
A
#
# COMPACT_ATOMS: atom_id res chain seq x y z
N MET A 1 14.73 -40.12 23.91
CA MET A 1 14.96 -39.54 22.57
C MET A 1 13.69 -39.73 21.79
N ALA A 2 13.11 -38.64 21.29
CA ALA A 2 11.81 -38.65 20.64
C ALA A 2 12.00 -38.60 19.12
N LYS A 3 11.34 -39.50 18.39
CA LYS A 3 11.37 -39.48 16.92
C LYS A 3 10.46 -38.40 16.31
N LYS A 4 9.61 -37.77 17.12
CA LYS A 4 8.57 -36.84 16.67
C LYS A 4 8.52 -35.52 17.45
N TRP A 5 9.43 -35.31 18.40
CA TRP A 5 9.47 -34.10 19.24
C TRP A 5 10.76 -33.32 18.99
N TYR A 6 10.66 -32.11 18.43
CA TYR A 6 11.81 -31.23 18.21
C TYR A 6 11.38 -29.77 18.04
N PRO A 7 12.24 -28.80 18.40
CA PRO A 7 11.91 -27.39 18.28
C PRO A 7 11.92 -26.92 16.82
N VAL A 8 10.96 -26.07 16.47
CA VAL A 8 10.89 -25.32 15.22
C VAL A 8 11.02 -23.83 15.57
N ILE A 9 11.87 -23.13 14.83
CA ILE A 9 12.18 -21.72 15.09
C ILE A 9 11.55 -20.86 14.00
N ASP A 10 10.77 -19.89 14.40
CA ASP A 10 10.33 -18.80 13.53
C ASP A 10 11.45 -17.75 13.44
N TYR A 11 12.18 -17.77 12.32
CA TYR A 11 13.29 -16.86 12.07
C TYR A 11 12.85 -15.41 11.79
N LEU A 12 11.57 -15.16 11.48
CA LEU A 12 11.07 -13.80 11.24
C LEU A 12 10.99 -12.99 12.54
N ILE A 13 10.66 -13.66 13.65
CA ILE A 13 10.57 -13.03 14.97
C ILE A 13 11.77 -13.35 15.88
N CYS A 14 12.64 -14.28 15.49
CA CYS A 14 13.85 -14.60 16.24
C CYS A 14 14.83 -13.43 16.25
N THR A 15 15.25 -13.02 17.45
CA THR A 15 16.26 -11.96 17.64
C THR A 15 17.69 -12.48 17.71
N GLU A 16 17.90 -13.75 17.35
CA GLU A 16 19.21 -14.44 17.40
C GLU A 16 19.95 -14.30 18.75
N CYS A 17 19.20 -14.22 19.86
CA CYS A 17 19.78 -13.96 21.18
C CYS A 17 20.60 -15.14 21.76
N GLY A 18 20.63 -16.30 21.11
CA GLY A 18 21.41 -17.48 21.49
C GLY A 18 21.03 -18.18 22.80
N LYS A 19 19.98 -17.74 23.52
CA LYS A 19 19.57 -18.32 24.82
C LYS A 19 19.19 -19.79 24.73
N CYS A 20 18.50 -20.19 23.66
CA CYS A 20 18.11 -21.58 23.38
C CYS A 20 19.33 -22.47 23.13
N VAL A 21 20.26 -22.04 22.27
CA VAL A 21 21.51 -22.76 21.97
C VAL A 21 22.36 -22.93 23.22
N LYS A 22 22.57 -21.86 24.00
CA LYS A 22 23.43 -21.89 25.19
C LYS A 22 22.92 -22.82 26.30
N LYS A 23 21.62 -23.11 26.33
CA LYS A 23 20.97 -23.77 27.45
C LYS A 23 20.41 -25.15 27.15
N CYS A 24 20.49 -25.62 25.90
CA CYS A 24 20.14 -27.00 25.56
C CYS A 24 21.37 -27.90 25.73
N PRO A 25 21.43 -28.79 26.74
CA PRO A 25 22.58 -29.67 26.95
C PRO A 25 22.57 -30.90 26.03
N HIS A 26 21.49 -31.12 25.28
CA HIS A 26 21.25 -32.34 24.52
C HIS A 26 21.81 -32.31 23.10
N GLY A 27 22.56 -31.27 22.72
CA GLY A 27 23.17 -31.19 21.38
C GLY A 27 22.17 -31.06 20.23
N VAL A 28 20.96 -30.56 20.51
CA VAL A 28 19.91 -30.33 19.50
C VAL A 28 20.32 -29.24 18.51
N TYR A 29 21.01 -28.21 18.99
CA TYR A 29 21.44 -27.05 18.19
C TYR A 29 22.88 -27.18 17.71
N ASP A 30 23.16 -26.59 16.54
CA ASP A 30 24.52 -26.39 16.05
C ASP A 30 25.21 -25.25 16.81
N THR A 31 26.14 -25.61 17.68
CA THR A 31 26.91 -24.63 18.46
C THR A 31 27.88 -23.82 17.61
N THR A 32 28.26 -24.28 16.42
CA THR A 32 29.15 -23.55 15.50
C THR A 32 28.45 -22.36 14.84
N ARG A 33 27.11 -22.39 14.80
CA ARG A 33 26.28 -21.33 14.23
C ARG A 33 25.72 -20.37 15.29
N ALA A 34 26.13 -20.52 16.55
CA ALA A 34 25.74 -19.62 17.61
C ALA A 34 26.16 -18.17 17.29
N PRO A 35 25.32 -17.16 17.55
CA PRO A 35 24.12 -17.23 18.40
C PRO A 35 22.82 -17.57 17.66
N SER A 36 22.86 -17.74 16.32
CA SER A 36 21.70 -18.14 15.51
C SER A 36 21.29 -19.59 15.81
N PRO A 37 20.03 -19.84 16.21
CA PRO A 37 19.60 -21.17 16.65
C PRO A 37 19.26 -22.09 15.49
N VAL A 38 20.23 -22.90 15.06
CA VAL A 38 20.05 -23.89 13.99
C VAL A 38 19.92 -25.28 14.60
N VAL A 39 18.81 -25.97 14.34
CA VAL A 39 18.61 -27.35 14.80
C VAL A 39 19.42 -28.30 13.93
N LYS A 40 20.35 -29.04 14.55
CA LYS A 40 21.24 -30.00 13.89
C LYS A 40 20.85 -31.45 14.15
N ASN A 41 20.45 -31.77 15.38
CA ASN A 41 20.08 -33.12 15.80
C ASN A 41 18.67 -33.10 16.42
N PRO A 42 17.59 -33.03 15.62
CA PRO A 42 16.22 -32.98 16.11
C PRO A 42 15.87 -34.11 17.10
N GLU A 43 16.32 -35.33 16.81
CA GLU A 43 16.08 -36.55 17.60
C GLU A 43 16.75 -36.56 18.98
N ALA A 44 17.74 -35.69 19.17
CA ALA A 44 18.39 -35.52 20.46
C ALA A 44 17.52 -34.71 21.44
N CYS A 45 16.41 -34.12 20.96
CA CYS A 45 15.46 -33.44 21.84
C CYS A 45 14.80 -34.46 22.79
N VAL A 46 14.66 -34.04 24.05
CA VAL A 46 13.95 -34.81 25.05
C VAL A 46 12.46 -34.65 24.81
N ASP A 47 11.75 -35.77 24.82
CA ASP A 47 10.31 -35.81 24.63
C ASP A 47 9.60 -34.90 25.63
N HIS A 48 8.61 -34.14 25.18
CA HIS A 48 7.85 -33.19 26.01
C HIS A 48 8.68 -32.07 26.65
N CYS A 49 9.89 -31.79 26.15
CA CYS A 49 10.75 -30.73 26.69
C CYS A 49 10.50 -29.37 26.01
N HIS A 50 10.07 -28.37 26.80
CA HIS A 50 9.87 -26.99 26.33
C HIS A 50 10.98 -26.00 26.72
N GLY A 51 12.12 -26.50 27.22
CA GLY A 51 13.13 -25.67 27.90
C GLY A 51 13.74 -24.55 27.06
N CYS A 52 13.83 -24.70 25.73
CA CYS A 52 14.32 -23.64 24.84
C CYS A 52 13.25 -22.59 24.54
N GLY A 53 12.01 -23.02 24.27
CA GLY A 53 10.84 -22.17 24.10
C GLY A 53 10.52 -21.30 25.33
N ASN A 54 10.55 -21.87 26.54
CA ASN A 54 10.34 -21.13 27.79
C ASN A 54 11.35 -20.00 28.04
N ARG A 55 12.51 -20.04 27.36
CA ARG A 55 13.59 -19.05 27.51
C ARG A 55 13.65 -18.08 26.34
N CYS A 56 12.83 -18.28 25.31
CA CYS A 56 12.78 -17.41 24.17
C CYS A 56 12.09 -16.10 24.56
N PRO A 57 12.78 -14.93 24.49
CA PRO A 57 12.21 -13.66 24.92
C PRO A 57 11.09 -13.14 24.01
N VAL A 58 10.99 -13.70 22.81
CA VAL A 58 10.05 -13.28 21.75
C VAL A 58 9.10 -14.41 21.35
N GLY A 59 9.14 -15.55 22.05
CA GLY A 59 8.25 -16.68 21.79
C GLY A 59 8.46 -17.39 20.44
N ALA A 60 9.59 -17.20 19.77
CA ALA A 60 9.89 -17.70 18.42
C ALA A 60 10.05 -19.23 18.27
N ILE A 61 9.72 -20.04 19.28
CA ILE A 61 9.99 -21.49 19.25
C ILE A 61 8.71 -22.26 19.54
N THR A 62 8.32 -23.12 18.62
CA THR A 62 7.26 -24.13 18.75
C THR A 62 7.85 -25.54 18.65
N TYR A 63 7.05 -26.59 18.83
CA TYR A 63 7.53 -27.97 18.77
C TYR A 63 6.64 -28.82 17.86
N VAL A 64 7.27 -29.62 17.00
CA VAL A 64 6.55 -30.65 16.24
C VAL A 64 6.15 -31.76 17.20
N GLY A 65 4.93 -32.27 17.04
CA GLY A 65 4.41 -33.37 17.86
C GLY A 65 4.00 -32.96 19.27
N ASP A 66 3.85 -31.66 19.56
CA ASP A 66 3.37 -31.19 20.86
C ASP A 66 1.89 -31.50 21.07
N ASP A 67 1.59 -32.31 22.07
CA ASP A 67 0.26 -32.70 22.53
C ASP A 67 -0.02 -32.22 23.96
N THR A 68 0.86 -31.39 24.53
CA THR A 68 0.76 -30.90 25.92
C THR A 68 -0.10 -29.66 26.09
N GLY A 69 -0.48 -29.01 24.98
CA GLY A 69 -1.15 -27.71 24.99
C GLY A 69 -0.23 -26.55 25.44
N TRP A 70 1.09 -26.75 25.44
CA TRP A 70 2.03 -25.70 25.78
C TRP A 70 2.03 -24.58 24.72
N ILE A 71 2.07 -23.34 25.20
CA ILE A 71 2.11 -22.13 24.38
C ILE A 71 3.37 -21.35 24.76
N PRO A 72 4.11 -20.76 23.79
CA PRO A 72 5.30 -19.99 24.11
C PRO A 72 4.94 -18.79 25.00
N PRO A 73 5.56 -18.64 26.18
CA PRO A 73 5.13 -17.66 27.19
C PRO A 73 5.30 -16.20 26.75
N ASN A 74 6.15 -15.96 25.74
CA ASN A 74 6.39 -14.63 25.17
C ASN A 74 5.98 -14.55 23.69
N ALA A 75 5.14 -15.47 23.20
CA ALA A 75 4.56 -15.31 21.87
C ALA A 75 3.72 -14.02 21.88
N LYS A 76 3.96 -13.12 20.93
CA LYS A 76 3.03 -12.03 20.68
C LYS A 76 1.72 -12.68 20.25
N GLN A 77 0.66 -12.49 21.05
CA GLN A 77 -0.70 -12.76 20.60
C GLN A 77 -0.95 -11.80 19.44
N THR A 78 -0.76 -12.27 18.22
CA THR A 78 -1.65 -11.84 17.14
C THR A 78 -2.98 -12.49 17.50
N ASP A 79 -4.02 -11.68 17.68
CA ASP A 79 -5.39 -12.14 17.82
C ASP A 79 -5.78 -12.92 16.55
N GLU A 80 -5.39 -14.20 16.49
CA GLU A 80 -5.98 -15.16 15.59
C GLU A 80 -7.21 -15.71 16.30
N GLU A 81 -8.36 -15.12 15.97
CA GLU A 81 -9.66 -15.67 16.30
C GLU A 81 -9.73 -17.11 15.79
N ALA A 82 -9.69 -18.05 16.73
CA ALA A 82 -10.14 -19.41 16.49
C ALA A 82 -11.66 -19.38 16.31
N CYS A 83 -12.12 -19.62 15.08
CA CYS A 83 -13.47 -20.13 14.86
C CYS A 83 -13.45 -21.24 13.81
N CYS A 84 -13.44 -22.49 14.29
CA CYS A 84 -13.70 -23.66 13.48
C CYS A 84 -15.19 -23.74 13.13
N SER A 85 -15.54 -23.58 11.85
CA SER A 85 -16.67 -24.30 11.25
C SER A 85 -16.54 -24.32 9.73
N CYS A 86 -16.51 -25.53 9.18
CA CYS A 86 -16.67 -25.96 7.78
C CYS A 86 -16.94 -24.89 6.69
N GLY A 87 -16.12 -24.94 5.63
CA GLY A 87 -16.56 -24.60 4.27
C GLY A 87 -15.67 -23.63 3.51
N CYS A 88 -14.87 -24.19 2.59
CA CYS A 88 -14.27 -23.57 1.41
C CYS A 88 -13.52 -22.24 1.60
N GLU A 89 -12.21 -22.29 1.31
CA GLU A 89 -11.42 -21.12 0.94
C GLU A 89 -12.15 -20.33 -0.15
N THR A 90 -12.83 -19.25 0.22
CA THR A 90 -13.00 -18.15 -0.70
C THR A 90 -11.66 -17.45 -0.72
N GLU A 91 -10.84 -17.77 -1.73
CA GLU A 91 -9.75 -16.89 -2.14
C GLU A 91 -10.33 -15.48 -2.21
N SER A 92 -10.04 -14.64 -1.20
CA SER A 92 -10.33 -13.23 -1.29
C SER A 92 -9.46 -12.74 -2.43
N GLU A 93 -10.05 -12.56 -3.63
CA GLU A 93 -9.34 -12.02 -4.78
C GLU A 93 -8.58 -10.78 -4.32
N LYS A 94 -7.25 -10.81 -4.42
CA LYS A 94 -6.39 -9.69 -4.03
C LYS A 94 -6.56 -8.59 -5.07
N LYS A 95 -7.67 -7.88 -4.99
CA LYS A 95 -8.07 -6.86 -5.94
C LYS A 95 -7.33 -5.56 -5.64
N ILE A 96 -6.66 -5.02 -6.66
CA ILE A 96 -6.01 -3.71 -6.63
C ILE A 96 -6.81 -2.80 -7.53
N VAL A 97 -7.26 -1.66 -7.01
CA VAL A 97 -7.94 -0.64 -7.81
C VAL A 97 -7.02 0.56 -7.95
N VAL A 98 -6.57 0.85 -9.16
CA VAL A 98 -5.82 2.05 -9.51
C VAL A 98 -6.75 3.02 -10.19
N GLU A 99 -6.88 4.23 -9.64
CA GLU A 99 -7.78 5.25 -10.17
C GLU A 99 -7.01 6.50 -10.57
N TYR A 100 -7.24 6.97 -11.79
CA TYR A 100 -6.75 8.25 -12.29
C TYR A 100 -7.90 9.25 -12.36
N LEU A 101 -7.84 10.28 -11.51
CA LEU A 101 -8.83 11.34 -11.40
C LEU A 101 -8.26 12.61 -12.03
N TYR A 102 -8.96 13.17 -13.02
CA TYR A 102 -8.45 14.30 -13.82
C TYR A 102 -9.56 15.29 -14.19
N LEU A 103 -9.18 16.50 -14.60
CA LEU A 103 -10.11 17.52 -15.07
C LEU A 103 -10.33 17.49 -16.59
N ASP A 104 -9.29 17.22 -17.37
CA ASP A 104 -9.36 17.28 -18.83
C ASP A 104 -8.22 16.48 -19.48
N LEU A 105 -8.53 15.65 -20.49
CA LEU A 105 -7.53 14.90 -21.28
C LEU A 105 -7.46 15.34 -22.74
N GLU A 106 -8.08 16.46 -23.10
CA GLU A 106 -8.05 16.96 -24.47
C GLU A 106 -7.12 18.17 -24.63
N THR A 107 -7.13 19.08 -23.66
CA THR A 107 -6.47 20.39 -23.74
C THR A 107 -5.36 20.54 -22.69
N CYS A 108 -5.53 19.97 -21.49
CA CYS A 108 -4.60 20.14 -20.38
C CYS A 108 -3.36 19.26 -20.51
N SER A 109 -2.24 19.88 -20.90
CA SER A 109 -0.95 19.20 -21.10
C SER A 109 -0.45 18.42 -19.87
N ARG A 110 -0.74 18.89 -18.64
CA ARG A 110 -0.35 18.19 -17.41
C ARG A 110 -1.15 16.91 -17.19
N CYS A 111 -2.46 16.96 -17.43
CA CYS A 111 -3.32 15.80 -17.30
C CYS A 111 -3.04 14.79 -18.42
N VAL A 112 -2.88 15.25 -19.66
CA VAL A 112 -2.49 14.40 -20.81
C VAL A 112 -1.11 13.78 -20.59
N GLY A 113 -0.14 14.57 -20.14
CA GLY A 113 1.21 14.09 -19.85
C GLY A 113 1.19 13.02 -18.75
N THR A 114 0.46 13.26 -17.67
CA THR A 114 0.33 12.31 -16.55
C THR A 114 -0.38 11.03 -16.99
N ASP A 115 -1.40 11.14 -17.83
CA ASP A 115 -2.13 10.00 -18.41
C ASP A 115 -1.19 9.08 -19.21
N ASN A 116 -0.40 9.65 -20.12
CA ASN A 116 0.55 8.90 -20.94
C ASN A 116 1.60 8.17 -20.07
N VAL A 117 2.18 8.87 -19.09
CA VAL A 117 3.18 8.28 -18.19
C VAL A 117 2.54 7.15 -17.36
N LEU A 118 1.34 7.38 -16.81
CA LEU A 118 0.66 6.39 -15.99
C LEU A 118 0.26 5.16 -16.80
N ASP A 119 -0.23 5.33 -18.03
CA ASP A 119 -0.55 4.21 -18.92
C ASP A 119 0.66 3.33 -19.19
N GLU A 120 1.81 3.93 -19.51
CA GLU A 120 3.06 3.17 -19.71
C GLU A 120 3.49 2.41 -18.46
N VAL A 121 3.33 3.02 -17.28
CA VAL A 121 3.62 2.38 -15.99
C VAL A 121 2.65 1.21 -15.74
N MET A 122 1.35 1.40 -15.96
CA MET A 122 0.34 0.36 -15.75
C MET A 122 0.47 -0.79 -16.75
N MET A 123 0.88 -0.52 -18.00
CA MET A 123 1.22 -1.57 -18.98
C MET A 123 2.37 -2.46 -18.50
N THR A 124 3.29 -1.91 -17.71
CA THR A 124 4.44 -2.64 -17.16
C THR A 124 4.09 -3.36 -15.84
N LEU A 125 3.36 -2.69 -14.94
CA LEU A 125 3.06 -3.21 -13.62
C LEU A 125 1.92 -4.24 -13.61
N THR A 126 0.90 -4.07 -14.46
CA THR A 126 -0.27 -4.96 -14.46
C THR A 126 0.11 -6.43 -14.69
N PRO A 127 0.95 -6.78 -15.69
CA PRO A 127 1.41 -8.15 -15.86
C PRO A 127 2.16 -8.69 -14.64
N ALA A 128 3.03 -7.87 -14.02
CA ALA A 128 3.80 -8.28 -12.85
C ALA A 128 2.91 -8.51 -11.62
N LEU A 129 1.89 -7.67 -11.42
CA LEU A 129 0.92 -7.81 -10.33
C LEU A 129 0.00 -9.02 -10.54
N ASN A 130 -0.44 -9.27 -11.78
CA ASN A 130 -1.21 -10.46 -12.12
C ASN A 130 -0.43 -11.75 -11.86
N LEU A 131 0.87 -11.76 -12.19
CA LEU A 131 1.76 -12.88 -11.85
C LEU A 131 1.88 -13.10 -10.33
N ALA A 132 1.81 -12.03 -9.54
CA ALA A 132 1.80 -12.11 -8.08
C ALA A 132 0.42 -12.48 -7.49
N GLY A 133 -0.57 -12.82 -8.34
CA GLY A 133 -1.91 -13.24 -7.93
C GLY A 133 -2.86 -12.11 -7.58
N PHE A 134 -2.54 -10.87 -7.98
CA PHE A 134 -3.46 -9.74 -7.83
C PHE A 134 -4.35 -9.58 -9.06
N ASN A 135 -5.57 -9.08 -8.86
CA ASN A 135 -6.44 -8.65 -9.94
C ASN A 135 -6.45 -7.12 -10.01
N VAL A 136 -5.85 -6.54 -11.05
CA VAL A 136 -5.68 -5.09 -11.18
C VAL A 136 -6.83 -4.50 -12.00
N GLU A 137 -7.59 -3.60 -11.39
CA GLU A 137 -8.59 -2.77 -12.06
C GLU A 137 -8.03 -1.35 -12.20
N TYR A 138 -7.85 -0.89 -13.45
CA TYR A 138 -7.38 0.46 -13.75
C TYR A 138 -8.53 1.30 -14.31
N ARG A 139 -8.87 2.41 -13.65
CA ARG A 139 -9.98 3.29 -14.02
C ARG A 139 -9.52 4.73 -14.22
N LYS A 140 -10.03 5.37 -15.26
CA LYS A 140 -9.88 6.79 -15.54
C LYS A 140 -11.21 7.49 -15.29
N ILE A 141 -11.24 8.50 -14.43
CA ILE A 141 -12.47 9.19 -14.00
C ILE A 141 -12.30 10.69 -14.20
N GLU A 142 -13.03 11.24 -15.16
CA GLU A 142 -13.09 12.67 -15.40
C GLU A 142 -13.98 13.35 -14.36
N MET A 143 -13.43 14.35 -13.67
CA MET A 143 -14.12 15.19 -12.70
C MET A 143 -14.92 16.28 -13.43
N LYS A 144 -15.85 15.85 -14.30
CA LYS A 144 -16.61 16.73 -15.21
C LYS A 144 -17.34 17.86 -14.50
N THR A 145 -17.87 17.56 -13.31
CA THR A 145 -18.72 18.47 -12.54
C THR A 145 -18.32 18.51 -11.07
N GLU A 146 -18.75 19.57 -10.40
CA GLU A 146 -18.52 19.81 -8.98
C GLU A 146 -19.08 18.67 -8.10
N GLU A 147 -20.23 18.11 -8.47
CA GLU A 147 -20.88 17.02 -7.75
C GLU A 147 -20.04 15.74 -7.81
N ILE A 148 -19.41 15.47 -8.95
CA ILE A 148 -18.49 14.34 -9.12
C ILE A 148 -17.23 14.58 -8.27
N ALA A 149 -16.63 15.76 -8.33
CA ALA A 149 -15.47 16.09 -7.49
C ALA A 149 -15.77 15.92 -5.99
N LYS A 150 -16.94 16.38 -5.52
CA LYS A 150 -17.39 16.17 -4.13
C LYS A 150 -17.57 14.69 -3.79
N LYS A 151 -18.21 13.91 -4.67
CA LYS A 151 -18.42 12.47 -4.47
C LYS A 151 -17.09 11.72 -4.28
N TYR A 152 -16.07 12.09 -5.06
CA TYR A 152 -14.75 11.47 -5.01
C TYR A 152 -13.79 12.13 -4.02
N ARG A 153 -14.22 13.17 -3.28
CA ARG A 153 -13.35 13.98 -2.42
C ARG A 153 -12.07 14.40 -3.15
N PHE A 154 -12.24 14.89 -4.38
CA PHE A 154 -11.14 15.25 -5.26
C PHE A 154 -10.52 16.55 -4.80
N LEU A 155 -9.20 16.57 -4.59
CA LEU A 155 -8.51 17.77 -4.10
C LEU A 155 -7.88 18.59 -5.22
N SER A 156 -7.21 17.91 -6.16
CA SER A 156 -6.50 18.57 -7.23
C SER A 156 -6.23 17.65 -8.41
N SER A 157 -6.15 18.21 -9.61
CA SER A 157 -5.82 17.48 -10.83
C SER A 157 -4.35 17.62 -11.16
N PRO A 158 -3.67 16.58 -11.67
CA PRO A 158 -4.11 15.17 -11.71
C PRO A 158 -4.00 14.46 -10.34
N THR A 159 -4.85 13.48 -10.04
CA THR A 159 -4.72 12.64 -8.82
C THR A 159 -4.72 11.16 -9.17
N ILE A 160 -3.81 10.39 -8.57
CA ILE A 160 -3.71 8.94 -8.75
C ILE A 160 -3.91 8.27 -7.40
N ARG A 161 -4.79 7.27 -7.34
CA ARG A 161 -5.11 6.53 -6.12
C ARG A 161 -4.88 5.04 -6.31
N VAL A 162 -4.44 4.39 -5.25
CA VAL A 162 -4.38 2.93 -5.15
C VAL A 162 -5.24 2.51 -3.96
N ASN A 163 -6.26 1.69 -4.21
CA ASN A 163 -7.25 1.25 -3.23
C ASN A 163 -7.89 2.44 -2.46
N GLY A 164 -8.21 3.50 -3.20
CA GLY A 164 -8.83 4.71 -2.67
C GLY A 164 -7.87 5.67 -1.93
N LYS A 165 -6.60 5.31 -1.75
CA LYS A 165 -5.59 6.16 -1.13
C LYS A 165 -4.74 6.87 -2.18
N ASP A 166 -4.58 8.18 -2.02
CA ASP A 166 -3.68 8.98 -2.87
C ASP A 166 -2.22 8.47 -2.75
N ILE A 167 -1.53 8.37 -3.88
CA ILE A 167 -0.14 7.92 -3.93
C ILE A 167 0.84 8.96 -3.39
N CYS A 168 0.45 10.24 -3.28
CA CYS A 168 1.24 11.24 -2.58
C CYS A 168 0.71 11.51 -1.17
N GLN A 169 1.62 11.86 -0.27
CA GLN A 169 1.29 12.15 1.14
C GLN A 169 0.63 13.52 1.33
N SER A 170 0.93 14.48 0.46
CA SER A 170 0.40 15.85 0.49
C SER A 170 0.10 16.34 -0.93
N VAL A 171 -0.73 17.37 -1.01
CA VAL A 171 -1.06 18.07 -2.26
C VAL A 171 -0.27 19.36 -2.30
N SER A 172 0.52 19.55 -3.36
CA SER A 172 1.20 20.80 -3.70
C SER A 172 0.67 21.27 -5.06
N GLU A 173 0.54 22.58 -5.27
CA GLU A 173 -0.09 23.15 -6.47
C GLU A 173 0.64 24.37 -7.00
N ASN A 174 0.55 24.62 -8.32
CA ASN A 174 0.96 25.86 -8.96
C ASN A 174 -0.02 26.23 -10.09
N SER A 175 0.07 27.47 -10.59
CA SER A 175 -0.82 27.95 -11.66
C SER A 175 -0.69 27.08 -12.91
N CYS A 176 -1.84 26.72 -13.49
CA CYS A 176 -1.93 25.86 -14.66
C CYS A 176 -2.61 26.59 -15.81
N GLY A 177 -1.81 27.08 -16.76
CA GLY A 177 -2.31 27.85 -17.90
C GLY A 177 -3.44 27.13 -18.66
N CYS A 178 -3.32 25.83 -18.91
CA CYS A 178 -4.34 25.09 -19.65
C CYS A 178 -5.68 25.02 -18.90
N CYS A 179 -5.67 24.74 -17.59
CA CYS A 179 -6.91 24.71 -16.80
C CYS A 179 -7.49 26.11 -16.64
N SER A 180 -6.63 27.12 -16.53
CA SER A 180 -7.05 28.52 -16.52
C SER A 180 -7.71 28.95 -17.83
N ASP A 181 -7.19 28.47 -18.97
CA ASP A 181 -7.79 28.71 -20.28
C ASP A 181 -9.12 27.98 -20.43
N ILE A 182 -9.23 26.74 -19.96
CA ILE A 182 -10.47 25.95 -19.99
C ILE A 182 -11.58 26.66 -19.19
N SER A 183 -11.28 27.10 -17.97
CA SER A 183 -12.27 27.76 -17.11
C SER A 183 -12.42 29.25 -17.39
N GLY A 184 -11.44 29.92 -17.98
CA GLY A 184 -11.42 31.39 -18.08
C GLY A 184 -11.17 32.09 -16.73
N THR A 185 -10.59 31.39 -15.76
CA THR A 185 -10.24 31.88 -14.40
C THR A 185 -8.87 31.36 -14.02
N ASP A 186 -8.14 31.99 -13.09
CA ASP A 186 -6.85 31.44 -12.66
C ASP A 186 -7.05 30.17 -11.81
N VAL A 187 -6.50 29.04 -12.28
CA VAL A 187 -6.64 27.72 -11.65
C VAL A 187 -5.26 27.17 -11.34
N ASN A 188 -5.06 26.81 -10.07
CA ASN A 188 -3.89 26.05 -9.64
C ASN A 188 -4.17 24.55 -9.79
N CYS A 189 -3.21 23.82 -10.36
CA CYS A 189 -3.27 22.36 -10.48
C CYS A 189 -2.09 21.72 -9.79
N ARG A 190 -2.24 20.44 -9.50
CA ARG A 190 -1.30 19.64 -8.73
C ARG A 190 0.07 19.61 -9.40
N VAL A 191 1.08 19.65 -8.55
CA VAL A 191 2.46 19.30 -8.86
C VAL A 191 2.91 18.15 -7.96
N PHE A 192 3.89 17.41 -8.44
CA PHE A 192 4.40 16.21 -7.80
C PHE A 192 5.80 16.47 -7.26
N GLU A 193 5.98 16.27 -5.96
CA GLU A 193 7.30 16.36 -5.33
C GLU A 193 7.94 14.98 -5.27
N TYR A 194 9.14 14.85 -5.84
CA TYR A 194 9.90 13.61 -5.84
C TYR A 194 11.39 13.89 -5.82
N LYS A 195 12.12 13.26 -4.89
CA LYS A 195 13.57 13.42 -4.71
C LYS A 195 14.03 14.90 -4.62
N GLY A 196 13.24 15.73 -3.94
CA GLY A 196 13.53 17.16 -3.73
C GLY A 196 13.29 18.06 -4.95
N GLN A 197 12.68 17.54 -6.02
CA GLN A 197 12.30 18.29 -7.21
C GLN A 197 10.77 18.29 -7.37
N THR A 198 10.27 19.33 -8.03
CA THR A 198 8.85 19.50 -8.34
C THR A 198 8.59 19.25 -9.81
N TYR A 199 7.57 18.45 -10.12
CA TYR A 199 7.21 18.04 -11.47
C TYR A 199 5.75 18.38 -11.77
N GLU A 200 5.47 18.96 -12.93
CA GLU A 200 4.10 19.18 -13.40
C GLU A 200 3.48 17.92 -14.02
N VAL A 201 4.33 17.04 -14.54
CA VAL A 201 4.02 15.68 -15.00
C VAL A 201 4.96 14.74 -14.25
N PRO A 202 4.44 13.77 -13.47
CA PRO A 202 5.26 12.93 -12.62
C PRO A 202 6.15 12.02 -13.49
N PRO A 203 7.40 11.75 -13.10
CA PRO A 203 8.25 10.79 -13.80
C PRO A 203 7.77 9.35 -13.57
N LYS A 204 8.06 8.45 -14.52
CA LYS A 204 7.63 7.04 -14.47
C LYS A 204 8.07 6.33 -13.20
N GLU A 205 9.30 6.61 -12.77
CA GLU A 205 9.92 6.02 -11.58
C GLU A 205 9.14 6.38 -10.32
N MET A 206 8.70 7.64 -10.20
CA MET A 206 7.89 8.09 -9.08
C MET A 206 6.56 7.33 -9.02
N LEU A 207 5.85 7.22 -10.15
CA LEU A 207 4.56 6.54 -10.20
C LEU A 207 4.71 5.06 -9.89
N ALA A 208 5.69 4.38 -10.51
CA ALA A 208 5.92 2.96 -10.27
C ALA A 208 6.27 2.67 -8.81
N GLU A 209 7.19 3.45 -8.23
CA GLU A 209 7.57 3.34 -6.83
C GLU A 209 6.38 3.58 -5.90
N ALA A 210 5.60 4.64 -6.13
CA ALA A 210 4.48 4.99 -5.27
C ALA A 210 3.34 3.97 -5.34
N ILE A 211 3.03 3.44 -6.54
CA ILE A 211 2.03 2.38 -6.71
C ILE A 211 2.46 1.11 -5.99
N LEU A 212 3.71 0.66 -6.20
CA LEU A 212 4.23 -0.54 -5.54
C LEU A 212 4.29 -0.37 -4.01
N ASN A 213 4.70 0.80 -3.52
CA ASN A 213 4.68 1.10 -2.09
C ASN A 213 3.26 1.15 -1.51
N ALA A 214 2.27 1.59 -2.29
CA ALA A 214 0.88 1.56 -1.84
C ALA A 214 0.32 0.13 -1.75
N ILE A 215 0.80 -0.78 -2.59
CA ILE A 215 0.38 -2.20 -2.61
C ILE A 215 1.10 -3.01 -1.54
N PHE A 216 2.42 -2.86 -1.41
CA PHE A 216 3.29 -3.72 -0.59
C PHE A 216 3.88 -3.05 0.65
N GLY A 217 3.84 -1.72 0.73
CA GLY A 217 4.42 -0.98 1.85
C GLY A 217 3.63 -1.20 3.14
N GLN A 218 4.35 -1.37 4.25
CA GLN A 218 3.72 -1.40 5.58
C GLN A 218 3.14 -0.02 5.89
N MET A 219 1.82 0.12 5.86
CA MET A 219 1.18 1.37 6.25
C MET A 219 1.23 1.54 7.78
N LYS A 220 1.80 2.66 8.24
CA LYS A 220 1.33 3.30 9.47
C LYS A 220 -0.06 3.88 9.16
N THR A 221 -1.10 3.18 9.60
CA THR A 221 -2.48 3.61 9.42
C THR A 221 -2.80 4.77 10.35
N GLY A 222 -2.50 6.00 9.90
CA GLY A 222 -3.10 7.21 10.46
C GLY A 222 -4.35 7.53 9.66
N CYS A 223 -5.51 7.02 10.09
CA CYS A 223 -6.79 7.41 9.51
C CYS A 223 -7.23 8.73 10.17
N SER A 224 -6.97 9.86 9.53
CA SER A 224 -7.56 11.14 9.97
C SER A 224 -8.88 11.36 9.24
N CYS A 225 -9.98 11.24 9.97
CA CYS A 225 -11.31 11.64 9.51
C CYS A 225 -11.40 13.17 9.55
N GLN A 226 -10.94 13.85 8.50
CA GLN A 226 -11.26 15.25 8.28
C GLN A 226 -12.51 15.35 7.41
N GLU A 227 -13.39 16.29 7.74
CA GLU A 227 -14.52 16.64 6.88
C GLU A 227 -13.99 17.21 5.56
N TYR A 228 -14.54 16.76 4.44
CA TYR A 228 -14.13 17.21 3.12
C TYR A 228 -14.91 18.47 2.73
N GLU A 229 -14.17 19.49 2.30
CA GLU A 229 -14.72 20.67 1.64
C GLU A 229 -14.11 20.80 0.24
N LEU A 230 -14.90 21.29 -0.72
CA LEU A 230 -14.40 21.52 -2.08
C LEU A 230 -13.29 22.59 -2.04
N PRO A 231 -12.06 22.30 -2.48
CA PRO A 231 -10.98 23.26 -2.36
C PRO A 231 -11.09 24.38 -3.41
N GLU A 232 -10.40 25.49 -3.13
CA GLU A 232 -10.57 26.76 -3.85
C GLU A 232 -10.20 26.66 -5.34
N ASN A 233 -9.16 25.90 -5.68
CA ASN A 233 -8.78 25.58 -7.05
C ASN A 233 -9.96 25.02 -7.88
N LEU A 234 -10.73 24.10 -7.30
CA LEU A 234 -11.85 23.45 -7.97
C LEU A 234 -13.08 24.35 -8.04
N LYS A 235 -13.32 25.17 -7.01
CA LYS A 235 -14.36 26.22 -7.08
C LYS A 235 -14.10 27.15 -8.26
N ASN A 236 -12.88 27.69 -8.35
CA ASN A 236 -12.47 28.59 -9.43
C ASN A 236 -12.63 27.92 -10.80
N PHE A 237 -12.22 26.66 -10.93
CA PHE A 237 -12.33 25.91 -12.18
C PHE A 237 -13.79 25.73 -12.62
N TYR A 238 -14.67 25.25 -11.72
CA TYR A 238 -16.07 24.96 -12.07
C TYR A 238 -16.89 26.23 -12.26
N GLU A 239 -16.67 27.28 -11.47
CA GLU A 239 -17.32 28.58 -11.65
C GLU A 239 -16.91 29.23 -12.96
N GLY A 240 -15.61 29.22 -13.28
CA GLY A 240 -15.12 29.71 -14.56
C GLY A 240 -15.75 28.96 -15.74
N LYS A 241 -15.74 27.62 -15.70
CA LYS A 241 -16.34 26.78 -16.75
C LYS A 241 -17.82 27.11 -16.97
N LYS A 242 -18.59 27.32 -15.90
CA LYS A 242 -20.00 27.77 -15.97
C LYS A 242 -20.11 29.14 -16.66
N ASN A 243 -19.33 30.13 -16.24
CA ASN A 243 -19.36 31.49 -16.79
C ASN A 243 -18.97 31.54 -18.27
N LYS A 244 -17.97 30.74 -18.68
CA LYS A 244 -17.54 30.64 -20.07
C LYS A 244 -18.58 29.95 -20.97
N SER A 245 -19.26 28.93 -20.46
CA SER A 245 -20.38 28.27 -21.17
C SER A 245 -21.65 29.14 -21.28
N GLY A 246 -21.84 30.10 -20.37
CA GLY A 246 -22.93 31.08 -20.40
C GLY A 246 -22.70 32.23 -21.38
N CYS A 247 -21.46 32.47 -21.81
CA CYS A 247 -21.11 33.39 -22.89
C CYS A 247 -21.24 32.70 -24.26
N SER A 248 -22.47 32.37 -24.65
CA SER A 248 -22.77 32.20 -26.07
C SER A 248 -22.75 33.59 -26.70
N CYS A 249 -21.65 33.92 -27.37
CA CYS A 249 -21.47 35.15 -28.11
C CYS A 249 -22.50 35.26 -29.24
N GLY A 250 -23.69 35.74 -28.92
CA GLY A 250 -24.55 36.45 -29.86
C GLY A 250 -24.09 37.90 -29.93
N GLY A 251 -23.56 38.32 -31.09
CA GLY A 251 -23.45 39.74 -31.44
C GLY A 251 -22.08 40.20 -31.89
N ASN A 252 -21.91 40.26 -33.21
CA ASN A 252 -21.25 41.34 -33.96
C ASN A 252 -20.05 42.05 -33.28
N CYS A 253 -18.84 41.65 -33.64
CA CYS A 253 -17.67 42.52 -33.50
C CYS A 253 -17.51 43.30 -34.82
N CYS A 254 -17.77 44.60 -34.74
CA CYS A 254 -17.49 45.60 -35.76
C CYS A 254 -15.99 45.75 -36.04
#